data_AF-A0A2V5W7J0-F1
#
_entry.id   AF-A0A2V5W7J0-F1
#
_cell.length_a   1.000
_cell.length_b   1.000
_cell.length_c   1.000
_cell.angle_alpha   90.00
_cell.angle_beta   90.00
_cell.angle_gamma   90.00
#
_symmetry.space_group_name_H-M   'P 1'
#
loop_
_entity.id
_entity.type
_entity.pdbx_description
1 polymer ?
#
loop_
_entity_poly.entity_id
_entity_poly.type
_entity_poly.pdbx_seq_one_letter_code
_entity_poly.pdbx_strand_id
1 'polypeptide(L)'
;MLKAYSSKDHWICLPLYFCGIPLSRARCITDPIGSKSRAFVFKHGCSQIVADASVIKRQLVREHGIDPAKIEVIGSAVDLEKFNPPRDPTKFRREIGIDDNTPLIGNVGMIRPDKGQLVLVEAARLVLEKRPDARFAIVGQGTGILKRGINVRNAIDQAGLADKIIMAGYRWDTPDVYAACDMVVIASLRTEASPIVLREAFASGR
;
A
#
# COMPACT_ATOMS: atom_id res chain seq x y z
N MET A 1 -12.52 -10.76 -22.83
CA MET A 1 -12.54 -10.86 -21.36
C MET A 1 -12.48 -9.44 -20.80
N LEU A 2 -13.46 -9.03 -20.00
CA LEU A 2 -13.50 -7.72 -19.35
C LEU A 2 -12.85 -7.78 -17.98
N LYS A 3 -12.15 -6.72 -17.54
CA LYS A 3 -11.54 -6.63 -16.21
C LYS A 3 -12.14 -5.47 -15.41
N ALA A 4 -12.84 -5.77 -14.33
CA ALA A 4 -13.38 -4.77 -13.42
C ALA A 4 -12.40 -4.48 -12.27
N TYR A 5 -12.02 -3.21 -12.10
CA TYR A 5 -11.11 -2.76 -11.04
C TYR A 5 -11.87 -2.23 -9.82
N SER A 6 -12.99 -1.54 -10.05
CA SER A 6 -13.84 -1.00 -9.00
C SER A 6 -15.17 -1.73 -8.89
N SER A 7 -15.87 -1.53 -7.76
CA SER A 7 -17.25 -2.04 -7.64
C SER A 7 -18.21 -1.36 -8.63
N LYS A 8 -17.95 -0.10 -9.02
CA LYS A 8 -18.78 0.61 -9.99
C LYS A 8 -18.62 -0.01 -11.38
N ASP A 9 -17.37 -0.26 -11.78
CA ASP A 9 -17.04 -0.87 -13.07
C ASP A 9 -17.71 -2.23 -13.20
N HIS A 10 -17.72 -3.02 -12.12
CA HIS A 10 -18.36 -4.34 -12.12
C HIS A 10 -19.86 -4.24 -12.38
N TRP A 11 -20.57 -3.32 -11.73
CA TRP A 11 -22.00 -3.14 -11.99
C TRP A 11 -22.29 -2.72 -13.44
N ILE A 12 -21.41 -1.91 -14.05
CA ILE A 12 -21.51 -1.52 -15.46
C ILE A 12 -21.29 -2.72 -16.39
N CYS A 13 -20.34 -3.60 -16.05
CA CYS A 13 -20.03 -4.79 -16.86
C CYS A 13 -20.98 -5.97 -16.61
N LEU A 14 -21.83 -5.92 -15.58
CA LEU A 14 -22.70 -7.03 -15.19
C LEU A 14 -23.70 -7.45 -16.30
N PRO A 15 -24.37 -6.53 -17.02
CA PRO A 15 -25.22 -6.91 -18.15
C PRO A 15 -24.44 -7.65 -19.25
N LEU A 16 -23.22 -7.19 -19.56
CA LEU A 16 -22.35 -7.83 -20.56
C LEU A 16 -21.99 -9.27 -20.16
N TYR A 17 -21.75 -9.49 -18.87
CA TYR A 17 -21.54 -10.83 -18.33
C TYR A 17 -22.76 -11.74 -18.54
N PHE A 18 -23.98 -11.24 -18.31
CA PHE A 18 -25.21 -12.00 -18.58
C PHE A 18 -25.48 -12.20 -20.08
N CYS A 19 -24.90 -11.38 -20.95
CA CYS A 19 -24.86 -11.61 -22.40
C CYS A 19 -23.78 -12.63 -22.83
N GLY A 20 -23.10 -13.29 -21.90
CA GLY A 20 -22.11 -14.33 -22.18
C GLY A 20 -20.67 -13.83 -22.33
N ILE A 21 -20.38 -12.54 -22.07
CA ILE A 21 -19.02 -12.01 -22.14
C ILE A 21 -18.27 -12.32 -20.83
N PRO A 22 -17.15 -13.08 -20.85
CA PRO A 22 -16.43 -13.41 -19.63
C PRO A 22 -15.90 -12.15 -18.92
N LEU A 23 -16.18 -12.07 -17.61
CA LEU A 23 -15.78 -10.96 -16.73
C LEU A 23 -14.85 -11.48 -15.63
N SER A 24 -13.65 -10.92 -15.56
CA SER A 24 -12.69 -11.16 -14.49
C SER A 24 -12.63 -9.97 -13.53
N ARG A 25 -12.33 -10.26 -12.28
CA ARG A 25 -12.19 -9.24 -11.24
C ARG A 25 -10.92 -9.46 -10.43
N ALA A 26 -10.19 -8.40 -10.14
CA ALA A 26 -9.08 -8.45 -9.20
C ALA A 26 -9.52 -8.02 -7.79
N ARG A 27 -8.95 -8.63 -6.76
CA ARG A 27 -9.08 -8.19 -5.36
C ARG A 27 -7.72 -8.24 -4.68
N CYS A 28 -7.29 -7.08 -4.18
CA CYS A 28 -5.98 -6.90 -3.53
C CYS A 28 -6.09 -6.36 -2.10
N ILE A 29 -7.28 -6.38 -1.51
CA ILE A 29 -7.53 -5.87 -0.15
C ILE A 29 -8.25 -6.92 0.71
N THR A 30 -7.95 -6.90 2.01
CA THR A 30 -8.54 -7.78 3.03
C THR A 30 -9.79 -7.21 3.70
N ASP A 31 -10.21 -5.99 3.34
CA ASP A 31 -11.47 -5.44 3.84
C ASP A 31 -12.63 -6.40 3.57
N PRO A 32 -13.59 -6.58 4.48
CA PRO A 32 -14.77 -7.39 4.21
C PRO A 32 -15.60 -6.85 3.03
N ILE A 33 -16.35 -7.72 2.35
CA ILE A 33 -17.33 -7.26 1.37
C ILE A 33 -18.52 -6.64 2.13
N GLY A 34 -18.56 -5.32 2.17
CA GLY A 34 -19.50 -4.56 3.00
C GLY A 34 -20.99 -4.62 2.61
N SER A 35 -21.42 -5.40 1.60
CA SER A 35 -22.85 -5.57 1.30
C SER A 35 -23.18 -6.90 0.61
N LYS A 36 -24.40 -7.41 0.83
CA LYS A 36 -24.93 -8.61 0.15
C LYS A 36 -24.96 -8.45 -1.37
N SER A 37 -25.28 -7.25 -1.87
CA SER A 37 -25.30 -6.96 -3.31
C SER A 37 -23.91 -7.04 -3.93
N ARG A 38 -22.86 -6.60 -3.23
CA ARG A 38 -21.47 -6.77 -3.68
C ARG A 38 -21.08 -8.24 -3.63
N ALA A 39 -21.43 -8.97 -2.57
CA ALA A 39 -21.13 -10.40 -2.46
C ALA A 39 -21.79 -11.21 -3.58
N PHE A 40 -23.05 -10.88 -3.95
CA PHE A 40 -23.74 -11.45 -5.09
C PHE A 40 -22.94 -11.29 -6.39
N VAL A 41 -22.40 -10.09 -6.64
CA VAL A 41 -21.61 -9.81 -7.83
C VAL A 41 -20.32 -10.64 -7.87
N PHE A 42 -19.63 -10.85 -6.74
CA PHE A 42 -18.48 -11.76 -6.70
C PHE A 42 -18.87 -13.22 -6.92
N LYS A 43 -20.03 -13.64 -6.39
CA LYS A 43 -20.46 -15.05 -6.45
C LYS A 43 -21.03 -15.43 -7.82
N HIS A 44 -21.83 -14.55 -8.40
CA HIS A 44 -22.65 -14.83 -9.58
C HIS A 44 -22.34 -13.94 -10.79
N GLY A 45 -21.71 -12.79 -10.59
CA GLY A 45 -21.50 -11.77 -11.63
C GLY A 45 -20.11 -11.77 -12.27
N CYS A 46 -19.28 -12.79 -12.06
CA CYS A 46 -18.00 -12.93 -12.75
C CYS A 46 -17.63 -14.39 -12.98
N SER A 47 -16.85 -14.61 -14.04
CA SER A 47 -16.32 -15.92 -14.43
C SER A 47 -15.12 -16.30 -13.55
N GLN A 48 -14.24 -15.32 -13.26
CA GLN A 48 -13.01 -15.53 -12.51
C GLN A 48 -12.69 -14.35 -11.59
N ILE A 49 -12.03 -14.65 -10.47
CA ILE A 49 -11.52 -13.70 -9.49
C ILE A 49 -10.03 -13.96 -9.32
N VAL A 50 -9.22 -12.93 -9.53
CA VAL A 50 -7.80 -12.92 -9.21
C VAL A 50 -7.63 -12.32 -7.82
N ALA A 51 -7.17 -13.13 -6.87
CA ALA A 51 -6.85 -12.72 -5.52
C ALA A 51 -5.35 -12.54 -5.37
N ASP A 52 -4.94 -11.41 -4.79
CA ASP A 52 -3.52 -11.08 -4.61
C ASP A 52 -2.83 -11.92 -3.52
N ALA A 53 -3.62 -12.56 -2.64
CA ALA A 53 -3.10 -13.39 -1.57
C ALA A 53 -4.07 -14.51 -1.20
N SER A 54 -3.53 -15.61 -0.67
CA SER A 54 -4.33 -16.77 -0.24
C SER A 54 -5.33 -16.43 0.86
N VAL A 55 -5.05 -15.41 1.69
CA VAL A 55 -5.96 -14.91 2.73
C VAL A 55 -7.26 -14.37 2.13
N ILE A 56 -7.19 -13.66 1.00
CA ILE A 56 -8.37 -13.14 0.30
C ILE A 56 -9.21 -14.30 -0.22
N LYS A 57 -8.59 -15.31 -0.85
CA LYS A 57 -9.31 -16.49 -1.32
C LYS A 57 -10.04 -17.19 -0.17
N ARG A 58 -9.36 -17.42 0.96
CA ARG A 58 -9.97 -18.03 2.15
C ARG A 58 -11.16 -17.21 2.66
N GLN A 59 -11.03 -15.89 2.71
CA GLN A 59 -12.10 -14.99 3.15
C GLN A 59 -13.32 -15.06 2.23
N LEU A 60 -13.12 -14.96 0.92
CA LEU A 60 -14.19 -15.03 -0.09
C LEU A 60 -14.96 -16.36 -0.03
N VAL A 61 -14.26 -17.47 0.18
CA VAL A 61 -14.89 -18.79 0.33
C VAL A 61 -15.66 -18.87 1.65
N ARG A 62 -15.01 -18.56 2.78
CA ARG A 62 -15.60 -18.74 4.12
C ARG A 62 -16.75 -17.79 4.42
N GLU A 63 -16.61 -16.52 4.07
CA GLU A 63 -17.57 -15.47 4.46
C GLU A 63 -18.70 -15.29 3.44
N HIS A 64 -18.47 -15.67 2.19
CA HIS A 64 -19.41 -15.39 1.09
C HIS A 64 -19.80 -16.63 0.27
N GLY A 65 -19.24 -17.80 0.56
CA GLY A 65 -19.55 -19.05 -0.13
C GLY A 65 -19.28 -18.97 -1.64
N ILE A 66 -18.23 -18.24 -2.02
CA ILE A 66 -17.78 -18.15 -3.41
C ILE A 66 -17.06 -19.45 -3.74
N ASP A 67 -17.38 -20.02 -4.90
CA ASP A 67 -16.74 -21.24 -5.39
C ASP A 67 -15.22 -21.06 -5.52
N PRO A 68 -14.39 -21.86 -4.82
CA PRO A 68 -12.95 -21.76 -4.87
C PRO A 68 -12.37 -22.01 -6.27
N ALA A 69 -13.07 -22.69 -7.18
CA ALA A 69 -12.66 -22.89 -8.56
C ALA A 69 -12.70 -21.60 -9.39
N LYS A 70 -13.50 -20.61 -8.96
CA LYS A 70 -13.53 -19.27 -9.59
C LYS A 70 -12.38 -18.37 -9.14
N ILE A 71 -11.65 -18.75 -8.08
CA ILE A 71 -10.66 -17.87 -7.46
C ILE A 71 -9.25 -18.40 -7.72
N GLU A 72 -8.49 -17.65 -8.51
CA GLU A 72 -7.06 -17.86 -8.71
C GLU A 72 -6.27 -16.93 -7.80
N VAL A 73 -5.19 -17.44 -7.18
CA VAL A 73 -4.31 -16.62 -6.35
C VAL A 73 -3.08 -16.28 -7.16
N ILE A 74 -2.97 -15.03 -7.60
CA ILE A 74 -1.81 -14.50 -8.33
C ILE A 74 -1.31 -13.31 -7.53
N GLY A 75 -0.15 -13.47 -6.90
CA GLY A 75 0.44 -12.41 -6.09
C GLY A 75 0.98 -11.27 -6.93
N SER A 76 1.02 -10.08 -6.34
CA SER A 76 1.62 -8.90 -6.93
C SER A 76 3.08 -9.14 -7.26
N ALA A 77 3.51 -8.62 -8.41
CA ALA A 77 4.89 -8.64 -8.87
C ALA A 77 5.52 -7.25 -8.71
N VAL A 78 6.85 -7.22 -8.72
CA VAL A 78 7.64 -5.98 -8.74
C VAL A 78 8.45 -5.95 -10.03
N ASP A 79 8.56 -4.76 -10.61
CA ASP A 79 9.36 -4.52 -11.81
C ASP A 79 10.85 -4.44 -11.42
N LEU A 80 11.59 -5.51 -11.69
CA LEU A 80 13.02 -5.59 -11.33
C LEU A 80 13.88 -4.64 -12.17
N GLU A 81 13.49 -4.31 -13.40
CA GLU A 81 14.21 -3.34 -14.23
C GLU A 81 14.11 -1.94 -13.62
N LYS A 82 12.99 -1.65 -12.97
CA LYS A 82 12.77 -0.39 -12.25
C LYS A 82 13.45 -0.36 -10.87
N PHE A 83 13.38 -1.42 -10.08
CA PHE A 83 13.75 -1.42 -8.66
C PHE A 83 15.12 -2.00 -8.31
N ASN A 84 15.74 -2.80 -9.19
CA ASN A 84 17.08 -3.36 -8.98
C ASN A 84 18.25 -2.77 -9.81
N PRO A 85 18.15 -1.64 -10.54
CA PRO A 85 19.33 -1.05 -11.17
C PRO A 85 20.21 -0.33 -10.11
N PRO A 86 21.52 -0.17 -10.34
CA PRO A 86 22.37 0.68 -9.49
C PRO A 86 21.80 2.10 -9.40
N ARG A 87 21.71 2.64 -8.18
CA ARG A 87 21.19 3.99 -7.91
C ARG A 87 22.09 4.73 -6.95
N ASP A 88 22.10 6.05 -7.08
CA ASP A 88 22.76 6.95 -6.13
C ASP A 88 21.91 7.04 -4.85
N PRO A 89 22.36 6.47 -3.70
CA PRO A 89 21.60 6.52 -2.44
C PRO A 89 21.58 7.93 -1.82
N THR A 90 22.43 8.84 -2.30
CA THR A 90 22.58 10.18 -1.72
C THR A 90 21.65 11.22 -2.36
N LYS A 91 21.11 10.93 -3.56
CA LYS A 91 20.24 11.86 -4.29
C LYS A 91 19.03 12.30 -3.47
N PHE A 92 18.23 11.34 -3.01
CA PHE A 92 17.03 11.66 -2.22
C PHE A 92 17.41 12.26 -0.86
N ARG A 93 18.51 11.81 -0.23
CA ARG A 93 19.01 12.36 1.05
C ARG A 93 19.31 13.86 0.94
N ARG A 94 20.00 14.29 -0.13
CA ARG A 94 20.26 15.71 -0.41
C ARG A 94 18.97 16.50 -0.61
N GLU A 95 18.00 15.95 -1.35
CA GLU A 95 16.70 16.62 -1.59
C GLU A 95 15.94 16.89 -0.29
N ILE A 96 16.07 16.02 0.71
CA ILE A 96 15.40 16.15 2.01
C ILE A 96 16.30 16.71 3.12
N GLY A 97 17.52 17.15 2.79
CA GLY A 97 18.45 17.78 3.72
C GLY A 97 19.03 16.86 4.80
N ILE A 98 19.29 15.60 4.46
CA ILE A 98 19.87 14.61 5.37
C ILE A 98 21.28 14.23 4.92
N ASP A 99 22.20 14.09 5.88
CA ASP A 99 23.57 13.63 5.64
C ASP A 99 23.62 12.13 5.27
N ASP A 100 24.65 11.75 4.51
CA ASP A 100 24.81 10.37 4.01
C ASP A 100 24.92 9.31 5.12
N ASN A 101 25.47 9.68 6.28
CA ASN A 101 25.68 8.78 7.43
C ASN A 101 24.51 8.77 8.42
N THR A 102 23.47 9.57 8.20
CA THR A 102 22.32 9.65 9.10
C THR A 102 21.39 8.46 8.89
N PRO A 103 20.96 7.71 9.93
CA PRO A 103 20.00 6.64 9.76
C PRO A 103 18.67 7.17 9.20
N LEU A 104 18.23 6.67 8.05
CA LEU A 104 17.01 7.07 7.39
C LEU A 104 16.00 5.93 7.35
N ILE A 105 14.88 6.12 8.03
CA ILE A 105 13.76 5.18 8.05
C ILE A 105 12.64 5.69 7.13
N GLY A 106 12.33 4.96 6.06
CA GLY A 106 11.32 5.31 5.08
C GLY A 106 9.96 4.66 5.36
N ASN A 107 8.87 5.42 5.17
CA ASN A 107 7.52 4.90 5.03
C ASN A 107 6.96 5.37 3.70
N VAL A 108 6.75 4.43 2.77
CA VAL A 108 6.27 4.73 1.41
C VAL A 108 4.84 4.26 1.28
N GLY A 109 3.93 5.15 0.90
CA GLY A 109 2.54 4.80 0.64
C GLY A 109 1.55 5.96 0.80
N MET A 110 0.33 5.72 0.36
CA MET A 110 -0.77 6.68 0.51
C MET A 110 -0.97 7.05 1.99
N ILE A 111 -1.16 8.34 2.29
CA ILE A 111 -1.46 8.78 3.66
C ILE A 111 -2.92 8.48 3.96
N ARG A 112 -3.17 7.50 4.85
CA ARG A 112 -4.50 7.01 5.23
C ARG A 112 -4.50 6.45 6.66
N PRO A 113 -5.63 6.48 7.38
CA PRO A 113 -5.72 5.94 8.74
C PRO A 113 -5.25 4.48 8.88
N ASP A 114 -5.50 3.64 7.87
CA ASP A 114 -5.15 2.22 7.87
C ASP A 114 -3.69 1.92 7.51
N LYS A 115 -2.93 2.93 7.06
CA LYS A 115 -1.53 2.77 6.64
C LYS A 115 -0.51 3.00 7.78
N GLY A 116 -1.01 3.39 8.96
CA GLY A 116 -0.25 3.42 10.20
C GLY A 116 0.79 4.53 10.31
N GLN A 117 0.66 5.63 9.55
CA GLN A 117 1.59 6.75 9.69
C GLN A 117 1.59 7.36 11.10
N LEU A 118 0.45 7.36 11.82
CA LEU A 118 0.43 7.80 13.22
C LEU A 118 1.22 6.87 14.13
N VAL A 119 1.13 5.55 13.90
CA VAL A 119 1.90 4.55 14.65
C VAL A 119 3.40 4.74 14.39
N LEU A 120 3.79 5.11 13.17
CA LEU A 120 5.17 5.47 12.88
C LEU A 120 5.64 6.69 13.70
N VAL A 121 4.80 7.72 13.86
CA VAL A 121 5.12 8.89 14.69
C VAL A 121 5.33 8.49 16.15
N GLU A 122 4.46 7.64 16.69
CA GLU A 122 4.60 7.10 18.05
C GLU A 122 5.88 6.27 18.21
N ALA A 123 6.16 5.39 17.25
CA ALA A 123 7.37 4.56 17.24
C ALA A 123 8.64 5.39 17.09
N ALA A 124 8.62 6.46 16.28
CA ALA A 124 9.76 7.37 16.09
C ALA A 124 10.21 7.97 17.42
N ARG A 125 9.27 8.34 18.30
CA ARG A 125 9.59 8.85 19.65
C ARG A 125 10.46 7.86 20.44
N LEU A 126 10.10 6.57 20.42
CA LEU A 126 10.83 5.50 21.11
C LEU A 126 12.19 5.21 20.48
N VAL A 127 12.29 5.27 19.15
CA VAL A 127 13.56 5.08 18.45
C VAL A 127 14.53 6.22 18.76
N LEU A 128 14.03 7.46 18.79
CA LEU A 128 14.84 8.66 19.02
C LEU A 128 15.40 8.72 20.45
N GLU A 129 14.78 8.05 21.44
CA GLU A 129 15.37 7.88 22.77
C GLU A 129 16.71 7.12 22.74
N LYS A 130 16.90 6.23 21.76
CA LYS A 130 18.11 5.41 21.60
C LYS A 130 19.02 5.87 20.47
N ARG A 131 18.45 6.48 19.43
CA ARG A 131 19.14 6.98 18.23
C ARG A 131 18.65 8.39 17.89
N PRO A 132 19.10 9.42 18.64
CA PRO A 132 18.67 10.81 18.43
C PRO A 132 19.08 11.37 17.05
N ASP A 133 20.07 10.75 16.42
CA ASP A 133 20.57 11.05 15.08
C ASP A 133 19.64 10.55 13.97
N ALA A 134 18.76 9.57 14.24
CA ALA A 134 17.87 9.01 13.22
C ALA A 134 16.89 10.04 12.63
N ARG A 135 16.50 9.80 11.38
CA ARG A 135 15.49 10.57 10.65
C ARG A 135 14.50 9.64 9.98
N PHE A 136 13.30 10.16 9.78
CA PHE A 136 12.19 9.43 9.17
C PHE A 136 11.71 10.18 7.94
N ALA A 137 11.40 9.47 6.86
CA ALA A 137 10.78 10.02 5.66
C ALA A 137 9.41 9.37 5.43
N ILE A 138 8.35 10.18 5.45
CA ILE A 138 7.01 9.76 5.03
C ILE A 138 6.82 10.22 3.59
N VAL A 139 6.76 9.25 2.67
CA VAL A 139 6.65 9.45 1.23
C VAL A 139 5.29 9.01 0.74
N GLY A 140 4.50 9.97 0.30
CA GLY A 140 3.17 9.79 -0.23
C GLY A 140 2.27 10.99 0.06
N GLN A 141 1.02 10.89 -0.37
CA GLN A 141 0.02 11.93 -0.14
C GLN A 141 -1.35 11.30 0.14
N GLY A 142 -2.20 12.02 0.86
CA GLY A 142 -3.61 11.67 1.00
C GLY A 142 -4.41 12.18 -0.20
N THR A 143 -5.34 11.37 -0.70
CA THR A 143 -6.20 11.70 -1.85
C THR A 143 -7.66 11.89 -1.45
N GLY A 144 -8.36 12.85 -2.06
CA GLY A 144 -9.81 13.03 -1.90
C GLY A 144 -10.25 13.34 -0.45
N ILE A 145 -11.39 12.77 -0.03
CA ILE A 145 -11.95 12.92 1.32
C ILE A 145 -10.97 12.45 2.41
N LEU A 146 -10.08 11.49 2.08
CA LEU A 146 -9.09 10.95 3.02
C LEU A 146 -7.99 11.95 3.38
N LYS A 147 -7.82 13.02 2.59
CA LYS A 147 -6.94 14.16 2.92
C LYS A 147 -7.38 14.87 4.22
N ARG A 148 -8.65 14.69 4.63
CA ARG A 148 -9.23 15.23 5.88
C ARG A 148 -9.25 14.23 7.04
N GLY A 149 -9.03 12.94 6.77
CA GLY A 149 -9.26 11.88 7.76
C GLY A 149 -8.08 11.58 8.69
N ILE A 150 -6.89 12.09 8.38
CA ILE A 150 -5.68 11.90 9.19
C ILE A 150 -4.76 13.11 9.02
N ASN A 151 -4.36 13.73 10.13
CA ASN A 151 -3.43 14.85 10.12
C ASN A 151 -2.08 14.42 10.72
N VAL A 152 -1.30 13.70 9.89
CA VAL A 152 0.03 13.21 10.27
C VAL A 152 0.95 14.37 10.66
N ARG A 153 0.86 15.51 9.96
CA ARG A 153 1.65 16.71 10.27
C ARG A 153 1.37 17.21 11.69
N ASN A 154 0.10 17.35 12.05
CA ASN A 154 -0.27 17.77 13.41
C ASN A 154 0.21 16.76 14.48
N ALA A 155 0.18 15.46 14.19
CA ALA A 155 0.71 14.46 15.11
C ALA A 155 2.24 14.58 15.29
N ILE A 156 2.97 14.85 14.20
CA ILE A 156 4.41 15.14 14.23
C ILE A 156 4.69 16.39 15.08
N ASP A 157 3.93 17.47 14.85
CA ASP A 157 4.10 18.75 15.54
C ASP A 157 3.80 18.60 17.05
N GLN A 158 2.70 17.91 17.40
CA GLN A 158 2.34 17.63 18.79
C GLN A 158 3.36 16.73 19.51
N ALA A 159 4.01 15.83 18.77
CA ALA A 159 5.08 15.00 19.30
C ALA A 159 6.43 15.75 19.40
N GLY A 160 6.53 16.98 18.88
CA GLY A 160 7.78 17.74 18.84
C GLY A 160 8.82 17.13 17.89
N LEU A 161 8.39 16.43 16.83
CA LEU A 161 9.25 15.66 15.93
C LEU A 161 9.41 16.29 14.53
N ALA A 162 9.07 17.56 14.37
CA ALA A 162 9.04 18.24 13.07
C ALA A 162 10.42 18.30 12.38
N ASP A 163 11.51 18.31 13.14
CA ASP A 163 12.89 18.25 12.64
C ASP A 163 13.42 16.81 12.43
N LYS A 164 12.66 15.80 12.90
CA LYS A 164 13.03 14.38 12.82
C LYS A 164 12.26 13.61 11.76
N ILE A 165 11.02 14.01 11.46
CA ILE A 165 10.13 13.33 10.52
C ILE A 165 9.81 14.25 9.34
N ILE A 166 10.34 13.88 8.18
CA ILE A 166 10.19 14.65 6.94
C ILE A 166 9.02 14.09 6.13
N MET A 167 8.05 14.94 5.81
CA MET A 167 6.98 14.62 4.87
C MET A 167 7.42 15.00 3.45
N ALA A 168 7.88 14.02 2.65
CA ALA A 168 8.42 14.25 1.32
C ALA A 168 7.34 14.38 0.22
N GLY A 169 6.06 14.21 0.58
CA GLY A 169 4.95 14.28 -0.38
C GLY A 169 4.93 13.11 -1.36
N TYR A 170 4.14 13.24 -2.42
CA TYR A 170 4.03 12.22 -3.46
C TYR A 170 5.28 12.22 -4.37
N ARG A 171 5.78 11.03 -4.70
CA ARG A 171 7.00 10.82 -5.50
C ARG A 171 6.75 9.78 -6.59
N TRP A 172 7.31 10.02 -7.78
CA TRP A 172 7.26 9.10 -8.92
C TRP A 172 8.51 8.19 -8.99
N ASP A 173 9.59 8.66 -8.40
CA ASP A 173 10.92 8.07 -8.27
C ASP A 173 11.07 7.34 -6.92
N THR A 174 10.06 6.54 -6.55
CA THR A 174 10.14 5.68 -5.35
C THR A 174 11.36 4.76 -5.30
N PRO A 175 11.95 4.28 -6.43
CA PRO A 175 13.22 3.57 -6.36
C PRO A 175 14.38 4.38 -5.75
N ASP A 176 14.45 5.69 -6.01
CA ASP A 176 15.49 6.56 -5.43
C ASP A 176 15.25 6.76 -3.92
N VAL A 177 13.99 6.76 -3.50
CA VAL A 177 13.60 6.79 -2.09
C VAL A 177 14.05 5.52 -1.37
N TYR A 178 13.76 4.34 -1.93
CA TYR A 178 14.17 3.07 -1.32
C TYR A 178 15.70 2.94 -1.26
N ALA A 179 16.41 3.30 -2.33
CA ALA A 179 17.87 3.29 -2.36
C ALA A 179 18.49 4.18 -1.26
N ALA A 180 17.84 5.30 -0.95
CA ALA A 180 18.30 6.21 0.10
C ALA A 180 18.01 5.74 1.53
N CYS A 181 16.95 4.97 1.76
CA CYS A 181 16.59 4.52 3.11
C CYS A 181 17.56 3.46 3.63
N ASP A 182 17.79 3.41 4.93
CA ASP A 182 18.49 2.30 5.60
C ASP A 182 17.50 1.21 6.06
N MET A 183 16.24 1.60 6.28
CA MET A 183 15.15 0.71 6.66
C MET A 183 13.84 1.22 6.07
N VAL A 184 12.97 0.30 5.64
CA VAL A 184 11.60 0.63 5.22
C VAL A 184 10.61 0.07 6.22
N VAL A 185 9.69 0.90 6.70
CA VAL A 185 8.65 0.53 7.65
C VAL A 185 7.28 0.49 6.98
N ILE A 186 6.63 -0.66 7.06
CA ILE A 186 5.23 -0.86 6.70
C ILE A 186 4.44 -1.04 7.99
N ALA A 187 3.83 0.04 8.47
CA ALA A 187 3.05 0.06 9.72
C ALA A 187 1.54 -0.15 9.51
N SER A 188 1.14 -0.77 8.39
CA SER A 188 -0.27 -0.86 8.03
C SER A 188 -1.08 -1.64 9.06
N LEU A 189 -2.19 -1.07 9.50
CA LEU A 189 -3.05 -1.61 10.55
C LEU A 189 -4.13 -2.54 9.99
N ARG A 190 -4.57 -2.29 8.75
CA ARG A 190 -5.68 -2.99 8.09
C ARG A 190 -5.47 -3.02 6.58
N THR A 191 -6.36 -3.72 5.89
CA THR A 191 -6.57 -3.64 4.43
C THR A 191 -5.47 -4.27 3.57
N GLU A 192 -4.25 -4.42 4.08
CA GLU A 192 -3.15 -5.06 3.35
C GLU A 192 -3.40 -6.56 3.16
N ALA A 193 -3.16 -7.02 1.94
CA ALA A 193 -3.15 -8.45 1.59
C ALA A 193 -1.75 -8.87 1.18
N SER A 194 -1.12 -8.07 0.31
CA SER A 194 0.24 -8.27 -0.17
C SER A 194 0.84 -6.94 -0.59
N PRO A 195 1.32 -6.10 0.36
CA PRO A 195 1.77 -4.75 0.06
C PRO A 195 2.86 -4.76 -1.01
N ILE A 196 2.65 -3.97 -2.07
CA ILE A 196 3.65 -3.83 -3.14
C ILE A 196 4.96 -3.21 -2.61
N VAL A 197 4.84 -2.28 -1.65
CA VAL A 197 5.95 -1.61 -0.97
C VAL A 197 6.95 -2.60 -0.36
N LEU A 198 6.48 -3.74 0.16
CA LEU A 198 7.36 -4.79 0.71
C LEU A 198 8.29 -5.35 -0.36
N ARG A 199 7.74 -5.60 -1.56
CA ARG A 199 8.48 -6.17 -2.68
C ARG A 199 9.39 -5.14 -3.32
N GLU A 200 8.92 -3.89 -3.44
CA GLU A 200 9.72 -2.78 -3.93
C GLU A 200 10.94 -2.53 -3.03
N ALA A 201 10.76 -2.58 -1.70
CA ALA A 201 11.85 -2.48 -0.73
C ALA A 201 12.85 -3.64 -0.89
N PHE A 202 12.37 -4.89 -0.90
CA PHE A 202 13.25 -6.05 -1.08
C PHE A 202 13.99 -6.03 -2.43
N ALA A 203 13.31 -5.66 -3.52
CA ALA A 203 13.92 -5.53 -4.84
C ALA A 203 14.97 -4.42 -4.88
N SER A 204 14.88 -3.43 -4.00
CA SER A 204 15.87 -2.35 -3.83
C SER A 204 16.95 -2.67 -2.80
N GLY A 205 16.98 -3.91 -2.27
CA GLY A 205 17.95 -4.34 -1.26
C GLY A 205 17.74 -3.74 0.12
N ARG A 206 16.48 -3.53 0.52
CA ARG A 206 16.07 -3.00 1.83
C ARG A 206 15.16 -3.95 2.58
#